data_AF-A0A4R4NVB3-F1
#
_entry.id   AF-A0A4R4NVB3-F1
#
_cell.length_a   1.000
_cell.length_b   1.000
_cell.length_c   1.000
_cell.angle_alpha   90.00
_cell.angle_beta   90.00
_cell.angle_gamma   90.00
#
_symmetry.space_group_name_H-M   'P 1'
#
loop_
_entity.id
_entity.type
_entity.pdbx_description
1 polymer ?
#
loop_
_entity_poly.entity_id
_entity_poly.type
_entity_poly.pdbx_seq_one_letter_code
_entity_poly.pdbx_strand_id
1 'polypeptide(L)'
;MPILFDRIRASMFVGCVSALLTRGHALQLQAMQRKFLGRLVSSAPLLPGAHEVAFVDVDSTHKRVYGRGKQGVQVGRFEGIRILRPLLATVCTPITRPAITA
;
A
#
# COMPACT_ATOMS: atom_id res chain seq x y z
N MET A 1 -18.82 12.02 16.90
CA MET A 1 -18.52 10.66 16.40
C MET A 1 -17.39 10.02 17.22
N PRO A 2 -17.64 9.49 18.43
CA PRO A 2 -16.56 8.97 19.29
C PRO A 2 -16.15 7.52 18.95
N ILE A 3 -17.07 6.75 18.38
CA ILE A 3 -16.99 5.28 18.29
C ILE A 3 -16.07 4.75 17.16
N LEU A 4 -15.54 5.61 16.29
CA LEU A 4 -14.77 5.15 15.12
C LEU A 4 -13.34 4.73 15.49
N PHE A 5 -12.75 5.32 16.52
CA PHE A 5 -11.34 5.15 16.90
C PHE A 5 -11.11 4.33 18.18
N ASP A 6 -12.18 3.87 18.83
CA ASP A 6 -12.13 3.24 20.16
C ASP A 6 -11.74 1.74 20.11
N ARG A 7 -11.51 1.20 18.90
CA ARG A 7 -11.13 -0.22 18.72
C ARG A 7 -9.98 -0.37 17.73
N ILE A 8 -9.09 -1.30 18.04
CA ILE A 8 -8.06 -1.77 17.12
C ILE A 8 -8.76 -2.50 15.97
N ARG A 9 -8.83 -1.86 14.79
CA ARG A 9 -9.21 -2.55 13.55
C ARG A 9 -7.94 -2.99 12.86
N ALA A 10 -7.93 -4.21 12.33
CA ALA A 10 -6.89 -4.62 11.40
C ALA A 10 -6.90 -3.65 10.21
N SER A 11 -5.77 -2.99 9.97
CA SER A 11 -5.62 -2.17 8.77
C SER A 11 -5.78 -3.07 7.55
N MET A 12 -6.80 -2.84 6.74
CA MET A 12 -6.90 -3.50 5.44
C MET A 12 -5.78 -2.94 4.56
N PHE A 13 -4.74 -3.74 4.36
CA PHE A 13 -3.62 -3.33 3.52
C PHE A 13 -4.07 -3.14 2.06
N VAL A 14 -3.44 -2.21 1.34
CA VAL A 14 -3.74 -1.83 -0.06
C VAL A 14 -3.83 -3.04 -1.00
N GLY A 15 -2.96 -4.05 -0.78
CA GLY A 15 -2.98 -5.31 -1.52
C GLY A 15 -4.26 -6.14 -1.35
N CYS A 16 -4.90 -6.11 -0.17
CA CYS A 16 -6.18 -6.79 0.05
C CYS A 16 -7.33 -6.09 -0.66
N VAL A 17 -7.38 -4.76 -0.61
CA VAL A 17 -8.40 -3.95 -1.30
C VAL A 17 -8.26 -4.09 -2.81
N SER A 18 -7.04 -4.02 -3.34
CA SER A 18 -6.77 -4.17 -4.77
C SER A 18 -7.20 -5.54 -5.31
N ALA A 19 -7.10 -6.60 -4.50
CA ALA A 19 -7.55 -7.93 -4.87
C ALA A 19 -9.08 -8.06 -4.94
N LEU A 20 -9.86 -7.13 -4.37
CA LEU A 20 -11.34 -7.10 -4.43
C LEU A 20 -11.87 -6.33 -5.65
N LEU A 21 -11.01 -5.56 -6.32
CA LEU A 21 -11.37 -4.71 -7.43
C LEU A 21 -11.04 -5.34 -8.79
N THR A 22 -11.71 -4.88 -9.84
CA THR A 22 -11.22 -5.10 -11.20
C THR A 22 -9.90 -4.35 -11.39
N ARG A 23 -9.06 -4.81 -12.33
CA ARG A 23 -7.76 -4.20 -12.60
C ARG A 23 -7.87 -2.71 -12.90
N GLY A 24 -8.89 -2.29 -13.65
CA GLY A 24 -9.14 -0.88 -13.96
C GLY A 24 -9.37 -0.04 -12.70
N HIS A 25 -10.27 -0.50 -11.81
CA HIS A 25 -10.54 0.19 -10.54
C HIS A 25 -9.34 0.16 -9.59
N ALA A 26 -8.58 -0.93 -9.55
CA ALA A 26 -7.35 -1.00 -8.75
C ALA A 26 -6.32 0.04 -9.23
N LEU A 27 -6.15 0.22 -10.54
CA LEU A 27 -5.26 1.24 -11.11
C LEU A 27 -5.76 2.67 -10.82
N GLN A 28 -7.07 2.90 -10.88
CA GLN A 28 -7.66 4.19 -10.50
C GLN A 28 -7.45 4.49 -9.01
N LEU A 29 -7.66 3.52 -8.13
CA LEU A 29 -7.40 3.65 -6.69
C LEU A 29 -5.92 3.95 -6.42
N GLN A 30 -5.01 3.25 -7.10
CA GLN A 30 -3.57 3.51 -6.96
C GLN A 30 -3.20 4.91 -7.44
N ALA A 31 -3.82 5.41 -8.52
CA ALA A 31 -3.64 6.78 -8.99
C ALA A 31 -4.16 7.81 -7.98
N MET A 32 -5.30 7.55 -7.35
CA MET A 32 -5.86 8.38 -6.28
C MET A 32 -4.96 8.37 -5.04
N GLN A 33 -4.46 7.21 -4.61
CA GLN A 33 -3.56 7.06 -3.46
C GLN A 33 -2.28 7.87 -3.64
N ARG A 34 -1.64 7.83 -4.82
CA ARG A 34 -0.44 8.64 -5.12
C ARG A 34 -0.72 10.14 -4.98
N LYS A 35 -1.85 10.62 -5.53
CA LYS A 35 -2.24 12.04 -5.43
C LYS A 35 -2.59 12.44 -4.00
N PHE A 36 -3.31 11.57 -3.28
CA PHE A 36 -3.71 11.78 -1.90
C PHE A 36 -2.51 11.88 -0.98
N LEU A 37 -1.55 10.95 -1.09
CA LEU A 37 -0.35 10.95 -0.25
C LEU A 37 0.47 12.24 -0.45
N GLY A 38 0.67 12.67 -1.69
CA GLY A 38 1.36 13.92 -1.98
C GLY A 38 0.68 15.12 -1.32
N ARG A 39 -0.66 15.22 -1.43
CA ARG A 39 -1.44 16.28 -0.77
C ARG A 39 -1.41 16.17 0.76
N LEU A 40 -1.47 14.96 1.29
CA LEU A 40 -1.45 14.72 2.73
C LEU A 40 -0.12 15.19 3.35
N VAL A 41 1.01 14.91 2.69
CA VAL A 41 2.34 15.39 3.14
C VAL A 41 2.44 16.92 3.03
N SER A 42 1.76 17.56 2.08
CA SER A 42 1.69 19.03 2.01
C SER A 42 0.80 19.65 3.10
N SER A 43 -0.30 18.98 3.47
CA SER A 43 -1.26 19.48 4.47
C SER A 43 -0.90 19.12 5.92
N ALA A 44 -0.10 18.07 6.12
CA ALA A 44 0.31 17.59 7.43
C ALA A 44 1.83 17.33 7.44
N PRO A 45 2.57 17.77 8.47
CA PRO A 45 4.02 17.58 8.55
C PRO A 45 4.37 16.14 8.93
N LEU A 46 4.07 15.18 8.04
CA LEU A 46 4.31 13.76 8.27
C LEU A 46 5.79 13.38 8.16
N LEU A 47 6.56 14.14 7.39
CA LEU A 47 7.97 13.86 7.08
C LEU A 47 8.87 15.11 7.23
N PRO A 48 8.88 15.80 8.39
CA PRO A 48 9.86 16.86 8.66
C PRO A 48 11.29 16.34 8.48
N GLY A 49 12.14 17.14 7.84
CA GLY A 49 13.54 16.77 7.56
C GLY A 49 13.75 15.88 6.33
N ALA A 50 12.69 15.47 5.63
CA ALA A 50 12.83 14.62 4.43
C ALA A 50 13.56 15.28 3.25
N HIS A 51 13.73 16.61 3.28
CA HIS A 51 14.52 17.36 2.30
C HIS A 51 16.03 17.22 2.55
N GLU A 52 16.45 16.86 3.77
CA GLU A 52 17.84 16.53 4.09
C GLU A 52 18.07 15.03 3.88
N VAL A 53 17.29 14.19 4.59
CA VAL A 53 17.42 12.72 4.53
C VAL A 53 16.05 12.06 4.70
N ALA A 54 15.74 11.12 3.81
CA ALA A 54 14.63 10.20 3.95
C ALA A 54 15.10 8.76 3.73
N PHE A 55 14.67 7.86 4.59
CA PHE A 55 14.85 6.43 4.41
C PHE A 55 13.61 5.86 3.74
N VAL A 56 13.81 5.13 2.66
CA VAL A 56 12.74 4.46 1.91
C VAL A 56 13.01 2.97 1.93
N ASP A 57 12.08 2.22 2.49
CA ASP A 57 12.12 0.77 2.48
C ASP A 57 11.12 0.25 1.45
N VAL A 58 11.57 -0.64 0.56
CA VAL A 58 10.78 -1.17 -0.56
C VAL A 58 10.82 -2.68 -0.55
N ASP A 59 9.70 -3.28 -0.17
CA ASP A 59 9.56 -4.72 -0.04
C ASP A 59 8.76 -5.31 -1.20
N SER A 60 9.39 -6.22 -1.94
CA SER A 60 8.66 -7.07 -2.86
C SER A 60 7.99 -8.20 -2.10
N THR A 61 6.66 -8.28 -2.16
CA THR A 61 5.91 -9.35 -1.49
C THR A 61 5.33 -10.33 -2.51
N HIS A 62 5.28 -11.62 -2.15
CA HIS A 62 4.50 -12.63 -2.88
C HIS A 62 3.26 -13.00 -2.07
N LYS A 63 2.07 -12.64 -2.54
CA LYS A 63 0.81 -13.04 -1.90
C LYS A 63 0.05 -14.01 -2.79
N ARG A 64 -0.14 -15.24 -2.31
CA ARG A 64 -1.01 -16.22 -2.98
C ARG A 64 -2.44 -15.72 -3.00
N VAL A 65 -3.08 -15.85 -4.16
CA VAL A 65 -4.49 -15.46 -4.37
C VAL A 65 -5.34 -16.65 -4.80
N TYR A 66 -6.59 -16.66 -4.32
CA TYR A 66 -7.57 -17.71 -4.62
C TYR A 66 -8.75 -17.14 -5.42
N GLY A 67 -9.40 -17.97 -6.23
CA GLY A 67 -10.60 -17.61 -7.01
C GLY A 67 -10.32 -17.23 -8.46
N ARG A 68 -11.00 -17.87 -9.42
CA ARG A 68 -10.65 -17.83 -10.85
C ARG A 68 -10.64 -16.42 -11.46
N GLY A 69 -11.57 -15.54 -11.05
CA GLY A 69 -11.70 -14.17 -11.58
C GLY A 69 -10.73 -13.12 -11.05
N LYS A 70 -9.73 -13.47 -10.22
CA LYS A 70 -8.72 -12.50 -9.75
C LYS A 70 -7.84 -12.03 -10.91
N GLN A 71 -7.75 -10.72 -11.08
CA GLN A 71 -6.95 -10.06 -12.12
C GLN A 71 -5.63 -9.52 -11.54
N GLY A 72 -4.64 -9.24 -12.39
CA GLY A 72 -3.35 -8.68 -11.96
C GLY A 72 -2.42 -9.67 -11.25
N VAL A 73 -2.70 -10.97 -11.40
CA VAL A 73 -1.95 -12.07 -10.76
C VAL A 73 -1.16 -12.81 -11.83
N GLN A 74 0.00 -13.33 -11.48
CA GLN A 74 0.87 -14.06 -12.39
C GLN A 74 1.22 -15.41 -11.78
N VAL A 75 1.40 -16.41 -12.64
CA VAL A 75 2.06 -17.66 -12.26
C VAL A 75 3.55 -17.42 -12.45
N GLY A 76 4.29 -17.47 -11.34
CA GLY A 76 5.74 -17.23 -11.33
C GLY A 76 6.52 -18.54 -11.19
N ARG A 77 7.65 -18.47 -10.48
CA ARG A 77 8.51 -19.63 -10.13
C ARG A 77 7.76 -20.80 -9.47
N PHE A 78 6.60 -20.55 -8.85
CA PHE A 78 5.78 -21.57 -8.23
C PHE A 78 4.66 -21.99 -9.20
N GLU A 79 4.88 -23.09 -9.91
CA GLU A 79 3.92 -23.64 -10.86
C GLU A 79 2.57 -23.92 -10.21
N GLY A 80 1.49 -23.61 -10.93
CA GLY A 80 0.13 -23.80 -10.44
C GLY A 80 -0.32 -22.79 -9.36
N ILE A 81 0.57 -21.96 -8.83
CA ILE A 81 0.24 -20.96 -7.81
C ILE A 81 0.12 -19.58 -8.46
N ARG A 82 -1.08 -19.01 -8.42
CA ARG A 82 -1.31 -17.62 -8.80
C ARG A 82 -0.92 -16.68 -7.66
N ILE A 83 -0.07 -15.72 -7.97
CA ILE A 83 0.54 -14.83 -7.00
C ILE A 83 0.28 -13.38 -7.42
N LEU A 84 -0.12 -12.56 -6.45
CA LEU A 84 -0.06 -11.11 -6.53
C LEU A 84 1.32 -10.66 -6.02
N ARG A 85 1.96 -9.75 -6.76
CA ARG A 85 3.31 -9.24 -6.45
C ARG A 85 3.26 -7.74 -6.17
N PRO A 86 2.67 -7.29 -5.03
CA PRO A 86 2.69 -5.88 -4.70
C PRO A 86 4.10 -5.49 -4.26
N LEU A 87 4.49 -4.26 -4.60
CA LEU A 87 5.63 -3.58 -4.00
C LEU A 87 5.09 -2.73 -2.86
N LEU A 88 5.53 -3.02 -1.65
CA LEU A 88 5.18 -2.22 -0.48
C LEU A 88 6.27 -1.18 -0.28
N ALA A 89 5.91 0.02 0.14
CA ALA A 89 6.90 1.03 0.46
C ALA A 89 6.57 1.73 1.78
N THR A 90 7.60 1.88 2.63
CA THR A 90 7.53 2.75 3.80
C THR A 90 8.57 3.86 3.70
N VAL A 91 8.28 5.00 4.30
CA VAL A 91 9.19 6.14 4.35
C VAL A 91 9.26 6.70 5.76
N CYS A 92 10.47 7.06 6.20
CA CYS A 92 10.70 7.83 7.41
C CYS A 92 11.86 8.80 7.24
N THR A 93 12.05 9.63 8.23
CA THR A 93 13.22 10.49 8.43
C THR A 93 13.88 10.06 9.74
N PRO A 94 15.10 10.55 10.07
CA PRO A 94 15.72 10.26 11.36
C PRO A 94 14.86 10.64 12.59
N ILE A 95 13.88 11.52 12.42
CA ILE A 95 13.06 12.08 13.50
C ILE A 95 11.58 11.70 13.41
N THR A 96 11.16 10.87 12.45
CA THR A 96 9.75 10.48 12.27
C THR A 96 9.55 8.98 12.35
N ARG A 97 8.32 8.58 12.72
CA ARG A 97 7.90 7.18 12.62
C ARG A 97 7.66 6.79 11.14
N PRO A 98 7.93 5.54 10.76
CA PRO A 98 7.63 5.04 9.41
C PRO A 98 6.17 5.21 9.02
N ALA A 99 5.94 5.70 7.81
CA ALA A 99 4.64 5.81 7.19
C ALA A 99 4.56 4.89 5.96
N ILE A 100 3.44 4.16 5.83
CA ILE A 100 3.17 3.32 4.66
C ILE A 100 2.74 4.22 3.49
N THR A 101 3.34 4.01 2.32
CA THR A 101 3.15 4.86 1.14
C THR A 101 2.64 4.10 -0.09
N ALA A 102 3.00 2.82 -0.22
CA ALA A 102 2.55 1.93 -1.30
C ALA A 102 2.31 0.52 -0.77
#